data_AF-A0A1H8H664-F1
#
_entry.id   AF-A0A1H8H664-F1
#
_cell.length_a   1.000
_cell.length_b   1.000
_cell.length_c   1.000
_cell.angle_alpha   90.00
_cell.angle_beta   90.00
_cell.angle_gamma   90.00
#
_symmetry.space_group_name_H-M   'P 1'
#
loop_
_entity.id
_entity.type
_entity.pdbx_description
1 polymer ?
#
loop_
_entity_poly.entity_id
_entity_poly.type
_entity_poly.pdbx_seq_one_letter_code
_entity_poly.pdbx_strand_id
1 'polypeptide(L)'
;MFQAATINSANKADFYKELCQQLKGLLHGESDMIANAANTSALMFEMMPDLNWAGFYFLKSDKELVLGPFQGKAACVRIAVGRGVCGTAVEKGTSILVEDVDAFPGHIACDAASRSELVVPLQRNGKILGVIDLDSPTASRFEAEDRAGVEAPDFRRGQLLAPAINLRVREHQNFEADVSHAKKGRAPAQTVPSLVSNRTPKRYCCRFLASSSISSYHMALRTAKAAARGRPRIHAKYHIVFLL
;
A
#
# COMPACT_ATOMS: atom_id res chain seq x y z
N MET A 1 22.67 -11.22 -8.27
CA MET A 1 22.52 -10.17 -7.25
C MET A 1 22.86 -8.86 -7.94
N PHE A 2 21.94 -7.90 -7.98
CA PHE A 2 22.23 -6.57 -8.51
C PHE A 2 23.17 -5.85 -7.52
N GLN A 3 24.18 -5.16 -8.04
CA GLN A 3 25.05 -4.30 -7.24
C GLN A 3 25.01 -2.92 -7.88
N ALA A 4 24.51 -1.94 -7.12
CA ALA A 4 24.49 -0.56 -7.54
C ALA A 4 25.93 -0.04 -7.61
N ALA A 5 26.25 0.70 -8.67
CA ALA A 5 27.55 1.34 -8.83
C ALA A 5 27.40 2.84 -8.59
N THR A 6 28.36 3.46 -7.90
CA THR A 6 28.38 4.92 -7.77
C THR A 6 28.44 5.56 -9.15
N ILE A 7 27.55 6.51 -9.41
CA ILE A 7 27.50 7.26 -10.67
C ILE A 7 28.42 8.48 -10.54
N ASN A 8 29.52 8.47 -11.27
CA ASN A 8 30.49 9.58 -11.31
C ASN A 8 30.49 10.21 -12.70
N SER A 9 29.38 10.84 -13.08
CA SER A 9 29.22 11.45 -14.40
C SER A 9 29.60 12.93 -14.39
N ALA A 10 30.17 13.42 -15.50
CA ALA A 10 30.62 14.81 -15.63
C ALA A 10 29.48 15.82 -15.84
N ASN A 11 28.28 15.36 -16.23
CA ASN A 11 27.09 16.16 -16.46
C ASN A 11 25.81 15.39 -16.11
N LYS A 12 24.69 16.10 -15.96
CA LYS A 12 23.40 15.50 -15.60
C LYS A 12 22.86 14.53 -16.66
N ALA A 13 23.06 14.79 -17.94
CA ALA A 13 22.55 13.91 -19.00
C ALA A 13 23.19 12.51 -18.92
N ASP A 14 24.51 12.44 -18.73
CA ASP A 14 25.23 11.19 -18.52
C ASP A 14 24.83 10.52 -17.20
N PHE A 15 24.65 11.31 -16.12
CA PHE A 15 24.16 10.79 -14.83
C PHE A 15 22.82 10.06 -14.99
N TYR A 16 21.83 10.69 -15.62
CA TYR A 16 20.52 10.07 -15.80
C TYR A 16 20.56 8.88 -16.76
N LYS A 17 21.45 8.90 -17.75
CA LYS A 17 21.67 7.76 -18.64
C LYS A 17 22.22 6.55 -17.87
N GLU A 18 23.20 6.74 -17.00
CA GLU A 18 23.74 5.69 -16.12
C GLU A 18 22.70 5.21 -15.11
N LEU A 19 21.94 6.13 -14.50
CA LEU A 19 20.86 5.80 -13.57
C LEU A 19 19.78 4.94 -14.26
N CYS A 20 19.38 5.28 -15.49
CA CYS A 20 18.46 4.48 -16.28
C CYS A 20 19.01 3.08 -16.60
N GLN A 21 20.31 2.96 -16.87
CA GLN A 21 20.95 1.66 -17.11
C GLN A 21 20.95 0.79 -15.85
N GLN A 22 21.28 1.37 -14.70
CA GLN A 22 21.22 0.69 -13.42
C GLN A 22 19.78 0.26 -13.09
N LEU A 23 18.80 1.13 -13.31
CA LEU A 23 17.39 0.81 -13.10
C LEU A 23 16.93 -0.35 -13.99
N LYS A 24 17.30 -0.36 -15.27
CA LYS A 24 17.00 -1.49 -16.18
C LYS A 24 17.55 -2.81 -15.66
N GLY A 25 18.79 -2.81 -15.16
CA GLY A 25 19.41 -3.99 -14.59
C GLY A 25 18.71 -4.44 -13.31
N LEU A 26 18.38 -3.50 -12.43
CA LEU A 26 17.72 -3.75 -11.15
C LEU A 26 16.31 -4.33 -11.31
N LEU A 27 15.54 -3.81 -12.27
CA LEU A 27 14.15 -4.23 -12.51
C LEU A 27 14.03 -5.39 -13.52
N HIS A 28 15.15 -5.91 -14.02
CA HIS A 28 15.14 -6.95 -15.05
C HIS A 28 14.48 -8.24 -14.54
N GLY A 29 13.43 -8.67 -15.23
CA GLY A 29 12.70 -9.91 -14.91
C GLY A 29 11.65 -9.78 -13.80
N GLU A 30 11.52 -8.62 -13.16
CA GLU A 30 10.49 -8.36 -12.15
C GLU A 30 9.27 -7.66 -12.76
N SER A 31 8.08 -8.11 -12.37
CA SER A 31 6.79 -7.61 -12.84
C SER A 31 5.90 -7.06 -11.73
N ASP A 32 6.25 -7.26 -10.47
CA ASP A 32 5.53 -6.69 -9.34
C ASP A 32 5.76 -5.18 -9.26
N MET A 33 4.67 -4.44 -9.36
CA MET A 33 4.67 -2.98 -9.36
C MET A 33 5.20 -2.41 -8.04
N ILE A 34 4.92 -3.04 -6.90
CA ILE A 34 5.33 -2.53 -5.59
C ILE A 34 6.82 -2.76 -5.40
N ALA A 35 7.33 -3.94 -5.74
CA ALA A 35 8.76 -4.23 -5.73
C ALA A 35 9.54 -3.27 -6.63
N ASN A 36 9.05 -3.06 -7.86
CA ASN A 36 9.71 -2.16 -8.81
C ASN A 36 9.66 -0.69 -8.34
N ALA A 37 8.53 -0.22 -7.81
CA ALA A 37 8.43 1.13 -7.25
C ALA A 37 9.33 1.31 -6.01
N ALA A 38 9.37 0.33 -5.10
CA ALA A 38 10.24 0.37 -3.94
C ALA A 38 11.72 0.45 -4.34
N ASN A 39 12.17 -0.46 -5.21
CA ASN A 39 13.56 -0.47 -5.69
C ASN A 39 13.93 0.77 -6.51
N THR A 40 12.99 1.32 -7.29
CA THR A 40 13.22 2.58 -8.01
C THR A 40 13.42 3.74 -7.03
N SER A 41 12.52 3.89 -6.05
CA SER A 41 12.65 4.96 -5.04
C SER A 41 13.95 4.84 -4.26
N ALA A 42 14.35 3.61 -3.90
CA ALA A 42 15.61 3.35 -3.21
C ALA A 42 16.82 3.75 -4.07
N LEU A 43 16.89 3.29 -5.32
CA LEU A 43 18.02 3.60 -6.21
C LEU A 43 18.12 5.11 -6.50
N MET A 44 16.98 5.78 -6.70
CA MET A 44 16.98 7.24 -6.94
C MET A 44 17.46 8.00 -5.71
N PHE A 45 16.95 7.65 -4.53
CA PHE A 45 17.34 8.32 -3.28
C PHE A 45 18.82 8.08 -2.93
N GLU A 46 19.35 6.90 -3.26
CA GLU A 46 20.77 6.58 -3.07
C GLU A 46 21.68 7.31 -4.06
N MET A 47 21.28 7.43 -5.33
CA MET A 47 22.14 7.94 -6.40
C MET A 47 22.03 9.45 -6.61
N MET A 48 20.87 10.04 -6.38
CA MET A 48 20.65 11.47 -6.61
C MET A 48 21.09 12.27 -5.38
N PRO A 49 22.09 13.16 -5.50
CA PRO A 49 22.52 13.96 -4.38
C PRO A 49 21.45 14.97 -3.97
N ASP A 50 21.45 15.32 -2.69
CA ASP A 50 20.61 16.36 -2.10
C ASP A 50 19.10 16.14 -2.24
N LEU A 51 18.63 14.89 -2.11
CA LEU A 51 17.22 14.60 -1.91
C LEU A 51 16.90 14.42 -0.41
N ASN A 52 15.74 14.94 0.02
CA ASN A 52 15.15 14.57 1.31
C ASN A 52 13.91 13.67 1.16
N TRP A 53 13.37 13.57 -0.06
CA TRP A 53 12.28 12.64 -0.37
C TRP A 53 12.34 12.17 -1.83
N ALA A 54 12.02 10.90 -2.07
CA ALA A 54 11.85 10.34 -3.41
C ALA A 54 10.85 9.19 -3.38
N GLY A 55 9.81 9.24 -4.21
CA GLY A 55 8.78 8.22 -4.12
C GLY A 55 7.61 8.38 -5.07
N PHE A 56 6.57 7.59 -4.78
CA PHE A 56 5.44 7.41 -5.67
C PHE A 56 4.13 7.78 -5.00
N TYR A 57 3.24 8.39 -5.77
CA TYR A 57 1.82 8.49 -5.46
C TYR A 57 1.02 7.86 -6.60
N PHE A 58 0.16 6.90 -6.29
CA PHE A 58 -0.66 6.21 -7.29
C PHE A 58 -2.08 6.77 -7.34
N LEU A 59 -2.59 6.99 -8.55
CA LEU A 59 -3.95 7.43 -8.77
C LEU A 59 -4.91 6.26 -8.47
N LYS A 60 -5.76 6.40 -7.44
CA LYS A 60 -6.74 5.37 -7.06
C LYS A 60 -8.14 5.65 -7.58
N SER A 61 -8.42 6.90 -7.92
CA SER A 61 -9.64 7.36 -8.59
C SER A 61 -9.32 8.62 -9.39
N ASP A 62 -10.24 9.08 -10.22
CA ASP A 62 -10.07 10.32 -11.01
C ASP A 62 -9.87 11.59 -10.15
N LYS A 63 -10.00 11.48 -8.82
CA LYS A 63 -9.95 12.60 -7.88
C LYS A 63 -8.80 12.52 -6.89
N GLU A 64 -8.08 11.40 -6.80
CA GLU A 64 -7.22 11.15 -5.64
C GLU A 64 -6.00 10.27 -5.91
N LEU A 65 -4.85 10.80 -5.49
CA LEU A 65 -3.57 10.13 -5.34
C LEU A 65 -3.44 9.53 -3.92
N VAL A 66 -2.83 8.34 -3.84
CA VAL A 66 -2.52 7.65 -2.59
C VAL A 66 -1.04 7.27 -2.56
N LEU A 67 -0.40 7.53 -1.41
CA LEU A 67 1.02 7.25 -1.18
C LEU A 67 1.39 5.79 -1.51
N GLY A 68 2.44 5.62 -2.30
CA GLY A 68 3.08 4.36 -2.65
C GLY A 68 4.44 4.20 -1.96
N PRO A 69 5.34 3.34 -2.47
CA PRO A 69 6.71 3.23 -1.95
C PRO A 69 7.49 4.54 -2.10
N PHE A 70 8.32 4.84 -1.11
CA PHE A 70 9.13 6.06 -1.07
C PHE A 70 10.35 5.89 -0.16
N GLN A 71 11.29 6.82 -0.26
CA GLN A 71 12.38 7.07 0.67
C GLN A 71 12.26 8.49 1.22
N GLY A 72 12.56 8.67 2.51
CA GLY A 72 12.44 9.95 3.20
C GLY A 72 11.57 9.86 4.46
N LYS A 73 11.19 11.01 5.01
CA LYS A 73 10.29 11.07 6.18
C LYS A 73 8.85 10.71 5.79
N ALA A 74 8.04 10.38 6.80
CA ALA A 74 6.61 10.18 6.62
C ALA A 74 5.96 11.42 5.98
N ALA A 75 5.14 11.19 4.95
CA ALA A 75 4.56 12.24 4.11
C ALA A 75 3.03 12.11 4.04
N CYS A 76 2.41 12.95 3.21
CA CYS A 76 0.96 12.98 3.03
C CYS A 76 0.44 11.64 2.50
N VAL A 77 -0.60 11.06 3.11
CA VAL A 77 -1.12 9.74 2.66
C VAL A 77 -1.99 9.85 1.41
N ARG A 78 -2.76 10.94 1.31
CA ARG A 78 -3.76 11.19 0.25
C ARG A 78 -3.64 12.62 -0.25
N ILE A 79 -3.69 12.78 -1.57
CA ILE A 79 -3.61 14.09 -2.24
C ILE A 79 -4.73 14.14 -3.28
N ALA A 80 -5.57 15.18 -3.21
CA ALA A 80 -6.61 15.38 -4.22
C ALA A 80 -6.01 15.89 -5.53
N VAL A 81 -6.56 15.49 -6.68
CA VAL A 81 -6.19 16.03 -7.99
C VAL A 81 -6.43 17.54 -8.01
N GLY A 82 -5.50 18.29 -8.61
CA GLY A 82 -5.46 19.76 -8.61
C GLY A 82 -4.98 20.41 -7.31
N ARG A 83 -4.56 19.62 -6.30
CA ARG A 83 -4.06 20.14 -5.01
C ARG A 83 -2.58 19.87 -4.81
N GLY A 84 -1.85 20.90 -4.38
CA GLY A 84 -0.39 20.83 -4.27
C GLY A 84 0.29 20.58 -5.62
N VAL A 85 1.60 20.38 -5.60
CA VAL A 85 2.39 20.16 -6.81
C VAL A 85 2.04 18.80 -7.43
N CYS A 86 2.03 17.74 -6.61
CA CYS A 86 1.57 16.39 -6.98
C CYS A 86 0.20 16.35 -7.67
N GLY A 87 -0.84 16.93 -7.05
CA GLY A 87 -2.18 16.94 -7.61
C GLY A 87 -2.29 17.79 -8.88
N THR A 88 -1.54 18.90 -8.96
CA THR A 88 -1.48 19.77 -10.15
C THR A 88 -0.84 19.05 -11.34
N ALA A 89 0.20 18.25 -11.11
CA ALA A 89 0.86 17.46 -12.15
C ALA A 89 -0.11 16.44 -12.79
N VAL A 90 -0.96 15.81 -11.97
CA VAL A 90 -2.01 14.91 -12.46
C VAL A 90 -3.08 15.67 -13.23
N GLU A 91 -3.58 16.78 -12.69
CA GLU A 91 -4.63 17.58 -13.33
C GLU A 91 -4.20 18.07 -14.72
N LYS A 92 -2.97 18.56 -14.85
CA LYS A 92 -2.41 19.04 -16.12
C LYS A 92 -1.93 17.92 -17.03
N GLY A 93 -1.62 16.75 -16.48
CA GLY A 93 -0.98 15.65 -17.20
C GLY A 93 0.43 15.95 -17.67
N THR A 94 1.10 16.91 -17.03
CA THR A 94 2.46 17.37 -17.36
C THR A 94 3.32 17.46 -16.11
N SER A 95 4.62 17.29 -16.26
CA SER A 95 5.57 17.45 -15.16
C SER A 95 5.59 18.88 -14.63
N ILE A 96 5.79 19.02 -13.32
CA ILE A 96 5.88 20.30 -12.62
C ILE A 96 7.24 20.38 -11.96
N LEU A 97 7.98 21.44 -12.26
CA LEU A 97 9.28 21.75 -11.68
C LEU A 97 9.10 23.02 -10.85
N VAL A 98 9.40 22.94 -9.56
CA VAL A 98 9.22 24.02 -8.59
C VAL A 98 10.57 24.41 -8.00
N GLU A 99 11.02 25.63 -8.33
CA GLU A 99 12.30 26.16 -7.86
C GLU A 99 12.28 26.54 -6.37
N ASP A 100 11.14 27.03 -5.87
CA ASP A 100 10.91 27.31 -4.45
C ASP A 100 9.50 26.90 -4.05
N VAL A 101 9.37 25.85 -3.23
CA VAL A 101 8.05 25.31 -2.83
C VAL A 101 7.26 26.29 -1.96
N ASP A 102 7.93 27.18 -1.21
CA ASP A 102 7.29 28.22 -0.41
C ASP A 102 6.58 29.25 -1.29
N ALA A 103 7.03 29.43 -2.53
CA ALA A 103 6.45 30.34 -3.50
C ALA A 103 5.32 29.70 -4.33
N PHE A 104 5.12 28.37 -4.24
CA PHE A 104 4.13 27.67 -5.05
C PHE A 104 2.71 27.84 -4.47
N PRO A 105 1.74 28.42 -5.22
CA PRO A 105 0.39 28.64 -4.72
C PRO A 105 -0.32 27.33 -4.36
N GLY A 106 -0.77 27.22 -3.11
CA GLY A 106 -1.49 26.03 -2.65
C GLY A 106 -0.58 24.81 -2.45
N HIS A 107 0.72 25.03 -2.22
CA HIS A 107 1.66 23.99 -1.79
C HIS A 107 1.14 23.25 -0.55
N ILE A 108 1.29 21.93 -0.56
CA ILE A 108 0.97 21.04 0.56
C ILE A 108 2.30 20.47 1.04
N ALA A 109 2.91 21.13 2.02
CA ALA A 109 4.18 20.68 2.57
C ALA A 109 3.96 19.38 3.37
N CYS A 110 4.61 18.30 2.94
CA CYS A 110 4.65 17.04 3.69
C CYS A 110 5.94 16.93 4.54
N ASP A 111 7.08 17.47 4.06
CA ASP A 111 8.29 17.74 4.85
C ASP A 111 8.61 19.24 4.83
N ALA A 112 8.68 19.86 6.01
CA ALA A 112 9.00 21.29 6.13
C ALA A 112 10.45 21.63 5.72
N ALA A 113 11.30 20.62 5.55
CA ALA A 113 12.65 20.82 5.04
C ALA A 113 12.72 21.03 3.52
N SER A 114 11.70 20.62 2.76
CA SER A 114 11.70 20.73 1.29
C SER A 114 11.72 22.19 0.85
N ARG A 115 12.57 22.49 -0.14
CA ARG A 115 12.75 23.82 -0.75
C ARG A 115 12.53 23.81 -2.25
N SER A 116 12.73 22.69 -2.93
CA SER A 116 12.35 22.53 -4.35
C SER A 116 11.77 21.14 -4.58
N GLU A 117 10.94 21.00 -5.62
CA GLU A 117 10.18 19.78 -5.91
C GLU A 117 10.11 19.52 -7.42
N LEU A 118 10.27 18.26 -7.83
CA LEU A 118 10.06 17.81 -9.21
C LEU A 118 9.05 16.65 -9.21
N VAL A 119 7.89 16.91 -9.80
CA VAL A 119 6.83 15.91 -9.96
C VAL A 119 6.67 15.54 -11.43
N VAL A 120 6.73 14.24 -11.73
CA VAL A 120 6.59 13.72 -13.09
C VAL A 120 5.42 12.71 -13.18
N PRO A 121 4.41 12.95 -14.03
CA PRO A 121 3.31 12.01 -14.24
C PRO A 121 3.74 10.67 -14.86
N LEU A 122 3.32 9.60 -14.21
CA LEU A 122 3.44 8.24 -14.72
C LEU A 122 2.30 7.97 -15.69
N GLN A 123 2.62 7.70 -16.96
CA GLN A 123 1.60 7.50 -17.99
C GLN A 123 1.77 6.15 -18.69
N ARG A 124 0.65 5.50 -18.96
CA ARG A 124 0.59 4.29 -19.78
C ARG A 124 -0.65 4.33 -20.65
N ASN A 125 -0.49 4.09 -21.95
CA ASN A 125 -1.59 4.07 -22.93
C ASN A 125 -2.49 5.32 -22.86
N GLY A 126 -1.87 6.50 -22.70
CA GLY A 126 -2.59 7.78 -22.59
C GLY A 126 -3.32 8.02 -21.26
N LYS A 127 -3.17 7.14 -20.26
CA LYS A 127 -3.73 7.31 -18.91
C LYS A 127 -2.65 7.61 -17.89
N ILE A 128 -2.95 8.53 -16.96
CA ILE A 128 -2.11 8.80 -15.80
C ILE A 128 -2.37 7.72 -14.75
N LEU A 129 -1.31 7.08 -14.27
CA LEU A 129 -1.34 6.04 -13.24
C LEU A 129 -0.97 6.58 -11.85
N GLY A 130 -0.37 7.77 -11.80
CA GLY A 130 0.19 8.37 -10.62
C GLY A 130 1.27 9.38 -10.97
N VAL A 131 2.11 9.69 -9.99
CA VAL A 131 3.29 10.53 -10.15
C VAL A 131 4.49 9.88 -9.47
N ILE A 132 5.67 10.18 -9.98
CA ILE A 132 6.89 10.16 -9.19
C ILE A 132 7.14 11.58 -8.68
N ASP A 133 7.52 11.68 -7.42
CA ASP A 133 7.72 12.93 -6.69
C ASP A 133 9.09 12.90 -6.01
N LEU A 134 9.81 14.01 -6.11
CA LEU A 134 11.19 14.20 -5.67
C LEU A 134 11.31 15.56 -4.99
N ASP A 135 11.73 15.55 -3.73
CA ASP A 135 11.98 16.75 -2.94
C ASP A 135 13.47 16.93 -2.66
N SER A 136 13.87 18.20 -2.58
CA SER A 136 15.18 18.59 -2.09
C SER A 136 15.07 19.65 -0.99
N PRO A 137 15.93 19.62 0.05
CA PRO A 137 16.05 20.72 1.00
C PRO A 137 16.80 21.93 0.43
N THR A 138 17.32 21.83 -0.79
CA THR A 138 17.99 22.91 -1.51
C THR A 138 17.01 23.55 -2.48
N ALA A 139 16.92 24.89 -2.47
CA ALA A 139 16.11 25.61 -3.45
C ALA A 139 16.72 25.46 -4.86
N SER A 140 15.87 25.43 -5.88
CA SER A 140 16.28 25.29 -7.30
C SER A 140 17.21 24.09 -7.56
N ARG A 141 17.04 22.98 -6.82
CA ARG A 141 17.86 21.77 -7.00
C ARG A 141 17.63 21.11 -8.36
N PHE A 142 16.39 21.16 -8.84
CA PHE A 142 15.96 20.51 -10.08
C PHE A 142 15.99 21.49 -11.24
N GLU A 143 16.54 21.05 -12.36
CA GLU A 143 16.65 21.79 -13.61
C GLU A 143 15.94 21.05 -14.76
N ALA A 144 15.96 21.62 -15.96
CA ALA A 144 15.34 21.02 -17.14
C ALA A 144 15.91 19.63 -17.46
N GLU A 145 17.20 19.42 -17.21
CA GLU A 145 17.90 18.15 -17.37
C GLU A 145 17.42 17.09 -16.37
N ASP A 146 17.09 17.49 -15.14
CA ASP A 146 16.50 16.58 -14.15
C ASP A 146 15.13 16.12 -14.60
N ARG A 147 14.28 17.07 -15.03
CA ARG A 147 12.97 16.75 -15.61
C ARG A 147 13.11 15.82 -16.80
N ALA A 148 14.00 16.12 -17.75
CA ALA A 148 14.21 15.28 -18.94
C ALA A 148 14.71 13.87 -18.57
N GLY A 149 15.59 13.78 -17.57
CA GLY A 149 16.11 12.53 -17.04
C GLY A 149 15.02 11.65 -16.44
N VAL A 150 14.17 12.21 -15.58
CA VAL A 150 13.06 11.48 -14.93
C VAL A 150 11.89 11.22 -15.89
N GLU A 151 11.70 12.05 -16.92
CA GLU A 151 10.75 11.80 -17.99
C GLU A 151 11.23 10.74 -18.99
N ALA A 152 12.48 10.30 -18.91
CA ALA A 152 13.03 9.34 -19.85
C ALA A 152 12.16 8.06 -19.87
N PRO A 153 12.03 7.41 -21.04
CA PRO A 153 11.14 6.27 -21.18
C PRO A 153 11.43 5.14 -20.21
N ASP A 154 12.64 5.03 -19.67
CA ASP A 154 12.99 3.96 -18.74
C ASP A 154 12.38 4.17 -17.35
N PHE A 155 12.11 5.42 -16.96
CA PHE A 155 11.31 5.75 -15.77
C PHE A 155 9.80 5.65 -16.04
N ARG A 156 9.36 5.99 -17.25
CA ARG A 156 7.92 6.04 -17.60
C ARG A 156 7.34 4.73 -18.13
N ARG A 157 8.12 3.89 -18.81
CA ARG A 157 7.65 2.65 -19.45
C ARG A 157 7.58 1.55 -18.41
N GLY A 158 6.35 1.27 -17.96
CA GLY A 158 5.74 -0.07 -17.95
C GLY A 158 6.37 -1.22 -17.16
N GLN A 159 7.63 -1.15 -16.74
CA GLN A 159 8.33 -2.13 -15.92
C GLN A 159 8.07 -1.82 -14.45
N LEU A 160 8.21 -0.55 -14.05
CA LEU A 160 7.64 0.01 -12.82
C LEU A 160 6.14 -0.27 -12.65
N LEU A 161 5.42 -0.38 -13.76
CA LEU A 161 3.94 -0.35 -13.81
C LEU A 161 3.37 -1.59 -14.50
N ALA A 162 4.11 -2.71 -14.52
CA ALA A 162 3.60 -3.98 -14.97
C ALA A 162 2.37 -4.31 -14.09
N PRO A 163 1.24 -4.70 -14.69
CA PRO A 163 -0.02 -4.61 -13.99
C PRO A 163 -0.11 -5.70 -12.92
N ALA A 164 -0.03 -5.30 -11.65
CA ALA A 164 -0.82 -5.92 -10.60
C ALA A 164 -2.28 -5.41 -10.66
N ILE A 165 -2.87 -5.34 -11.86
CA ILE A 165 -4.27 -4.94 -12.04
C ILE A 165 -5.13 -6.20 -11.98
N ASN A 166 -5.23 -6.73 -10.76
CA ASN A 166 -6.46 -7.36 -10.28
C ASN A 166 -6.78 -6.90 -8.84
N LEU A 167 -6.41 -5.65 -8.51
CA LEU A 167 -7.09 -4.89 -7.46
C LEU A 167 -8.49 -4.50 -7.95
N ARG A 168 -9.33 -5.53 -8.18
CA ARG A 168 -10.78 -5.35 -8.07
C ARG A 168 -11.02 -5.07 -6.59
N VAL A 169 -11.18 -3.81 -6.25
CA VAL A 169 -12.09 -3.44 -5.16
C VAL A 169 -13.42 -4.07 -5.56
N ARG A 170 -13.73 -5.26 -5.03
CA ARG A 170 -15.09 -5.74 -5.04
C ARG A 170 -15.84 -4.76 -4.16
N GLU A 171 -16.54 -3.83 -4.79
CA GLU A 171 -17.68 -3.21 -4.15
C GLU A 171 -18.55 -4.36 -3.64
N HIS A 172 -18.62 -4.53 -2.32
CA HIS A 172 -19.69 -5.29 -1.68
C HIS A 172 -20.99 -4.47 -1.87
N GLN A 173 -21.47 -4.36 -3.10
CA GLN A 173 -22.84 -4.00 -3.36
C GLN A 173 -23.65 -5.28 -3.53
N ASN A 174 -24.62 -5.43 -2.63
CA ASN A 174 -25.76 -6.34 -2.68
C ASN A 174 -25.58 -7.74 -2.06
N PHE A 175 -25.70 -7.78 -0.74
CA PHE A 175 -26.20 -8.95 0.01
C PHE A 175 -27.48 -8.58 0.78
N GLU A 176 -28.44 -7.92 0.12
CA GLU A 176 -29.80 -7.70 0.65
C GLU A 176 -30.88 -7.96 -0.42
N ALA A 177 -30.75 -9.06 -1.16
CA ALA A 177 -31.79 -9.48 -2.09
C ALA A 177 -31.97 -10.99 -2.08
N ASP A 178 -32.28 -11.58 -0.93
CA ASP A 178 -32.82 -12.95 -0.90
C ASP A 178 -33.76 -13.26 0.28
N VAL A 179 -34.33 -12.25 0.94
CA VAL A 179 -35.34 -12.44 2.01
C VAL A 179 -36.78 -12.15 1.55
N SER A 180 -36.98 -11.70 0.30
CA SER A 180 -38.30 -11.28 -0.18
C SER A 180 -39.13 -12.36 -0.91
N HIS A 181 -38.62 -13.58 -1.11
CA HIS A 181 -39.36 -14.64 -1.83
C HIS A 181 -40.03 -15.72 -0.96
N ALA A 182 -39.96 -15.64 0.37
CA ALA A 182 -40.54 -16.66 1.27
C ALA A 182 -41.87 -16.25 1.97
N LYS A 183 -42.62 -15.27 1.43
CA LYS A 183 -43.91 -14.85 2.01
C LYS A 183 -45.02 -14.60 0.99
N LYS A 184 -45.36 -15.59 0.17
CA LYS A 184 -46.67 -15.63 -0.53
C LYS A 184 -47.18 -17.07 -0.60
N GLY A 185 -48.17 -17.38 0.23
CA GLY A 185 -48.84 -18.68 0.24
C GLY A 185 -49.60 -18.95 1.55
N ARG A 186 -50.62 -18.15 1.84
CA ARG A 186 -51.59 -18.45 2.92
C ARG A 186 -52.86 -18.99 2.27
N ALA A 187 -53.10 -20.30 2.41
CA ALA A 187 -54.39 -20.93 2.15
C ALA A 187 -55.14 -21.15 3.47
N PRO A 188 -56.48 -21.20 3.49
CA PRO A 188 -57.28 -20.97 4.69
C PRO A 188 -57.37 -22.21 5.60
N ALA A 189 -57.57 -21.93 6.89
CA ALA A 189 -57.72 -22.92 7.95
C ALA A 189 -58.99 -23.76 7.78
N GLN A 190 -58.84 -25.07 7.83
CA GLN A 190 -59.93 -26.01 8.10
C GLN A 190 -59.79 -26.57 9.53
N THR A 191 -60.93 -26.74 10.17
CA THR A 191 -61.18 -27.01 11.58
C THR A 191 -61.06 -28.49 11.97
N VAL A 192 -60.29 -28.77 13.06
CA VAL A 192 -60.36 -29.83 14.13
C VAL A 192 -60.65 -31.32 13.77
N PRO A 193 -60.19 -32.35 14.55
CA PRO A 193 -60.04 -32.36 16.01
C PRO A 193 -58.78 -33.03 16.62
N SER A 194 -58.66 -32.72 17.92
CA SER A 194 -57.77 -33.19 18.98
C SER A 194 -57.34 -34.66 18.93
N LEU A 195 -56.09 -34.94 19.37
CA LEU A 195 -55.80 -35.98 20.36
C LEU A 195 -54.45 -35.71 21.06
N VAL A 196 -54.49 -35.97 22.36
CA VAL A 196 -53.52 -35.71 23.43
C VAL A 196 -52.21 -36.48 23.27
N SER A 197 -51.05 -35.89 23.60
CA SER A 197 -50.08 -36.46 24.55
C SER A 197 -48.76 -35.68 24.62
N ASN A 198 -48.37 -35.39 25.85
CA ASN A 198 -47.16 -34.71 26.33
C ASN A 198 -45.84 -35.29 25.80
N ARG A 199 -44.88 -34.41 25.50
CA ARG A 199 -43.49 -34.40 26.03
C ARG A 199 -42.66 -33.27 25.41
N THR A 200 -42.16 -32.37 26.26
CA THR A 200 -41.15 -31.33 25.94
C THR A 200 -39.75 -31.95 25.76
N PRO A 201 -38.80 -31.34 25.02
CA PRO A 201 -37.88 -30.39 25.68
C PRO A 201 -37.31 -29.22 24.82
N LYS A 202 -37.09 -28.12 25.54
CA LYS A 202 -35.91 -27.23 25.59
C LYS A 202 -35.42 -26.53 24.30
N ARG A 203 -35.68 -25.22 24.31
CA ARG A 203 -35.05 -24.14 23.53
C ARG A 203 -33.63 -23.86 24.03
N TYR A 204 -32.69 -23.62 23.11
CA TYR A 204 -31.50 -22.83 23.38
C TYR A 204 -31.70 -21.43 22.80
N CYS A 205 -31.64 -20.43 23.67
CA CYS A 205 -31.69 -19.01 23.35
C CYS A 205 -30.29 -18.44 23.60
N CYS A 206 -29.62 -17.94 22.55
CA CYS A 206 -28.38 -17.18 22.70
C CYS A 206 -28.74 -15.76 23.16
N ARG A 207 -28.23 -15.37 24.32
CA ARG A 207 -28.34 -14.01 24.84
C ARG A 207 -26.94 -13.39 24.90
N PHE A 208 -26.82 -12.31 24.14
CA PHE A 208 -25.80 -11.25 24.25
C PHE A 208 -25.56 -10.85 25.70
N LEU A 209 -24.29 -10.68 26.11
CA LEU A 209 -23.87 -9.57 26.98
C LEU A 209 -22.39 -9.23 26.75
N ALA A 210 -22.15 -7.92 26.67
CA ALA A 210 -20.88 -7.23 26.61
C ALA A 210 -20.15 -7.21 27.97
N SER A 211 -18.83 -7.03 27.98
CA SER A 211 -18.12 -5.95 28.69
C SER A 211 -16.62 -6.24 28.91
N SER A 212 -15.82 -5.20 28.62
CA SER A 212 -14.72 -4.64 29.41
C SER A 212 -13.50 -5.46 29.85
N SER A 213 -12.37 -5.16 29.18
CA SER A 213 -11.11 -4.62 29.72
C SER A 213 -10.23 -5.40 30.73
N ILE A 214 -8.93 -5.38 30.41
CA ILE A 214 -7.73 -5.38 31.28
C ILE A 214 -7.17 -6.74 31.73
N SER A 215 -6.11 -7.12 31.02
CA SER A 215 -4.77 -7.53 31.51
C SER A 215 -4.65 -8.03 32.96
N SER A 216 -4.30 -9.31 33.15
CA SER A 216 -3.00 -9.72 33.73
C SER A 216 -2.95 -11.23 34.01
N TYR A 217 -1.90 -11.84 33.46
CA TYR A 217 -1.11 -12.98 33.91
C TYR A 217 -1.64 -13.98 34.97
N HIS A 218 -1.69 -15.24 34.54
CA HIS A 218 -1.35 -16.51 35.21
C HIS A 218 -1.41 -16.61 36.75
N MET A 219 -2.14 -17.62 37.26
CA MET A 219 -1.52 -18.86 37.77
C MET A 219 -2.52 -20.00 38.01
N ALA A 220 -2.02 -21.21 37.73
CA ALA A 220 -2.49 -22.57 37.97
C ALA A 220 -3.46 -22.86 39.14
N LEU A 221 -4.24 -23.96 39.01
CA LEU A 221 -4.08 -25.23 39.75
C LEU A 221 -5.25 -26.21 39.40
N ARG A 222 -4.92 -27.43 38.95
CA ARG A 222 -5.20 -28.77 39.58
C ARG A 222 -6.68 -29.05 39.88
N THR A 223 -7.30 -30.20 39.60
CA THR A 223 -6.88 -31.60 39.38
C THR A 223 -8.12 -32.44 39.06
N ALA A 224 -7.96 -33.55 38.32
CA ALA A 224 -8.43 -34.91 38.67
C ALA A 224 -9.08 -35.74 37.53
N LYS A 225 -8.35 -36.83 37.18
CA LYS A 225 -8.79 -38.23 36.95
C LYS A 225 -9.74 -38.54 35.77
N ALA A 226 -9.57 -39.59 34.96
CA ALA A 226 -8.67 -40.75 34.99
C ALA A 226 -8.75 -41.55 33.67
N ALA A 227 -7.81 -42.51 33.56
CA ALA A 227 -7.78 -43.71 32.69
C ALA A 227 -7.30 -43.54 31.24
N ALA A 228 -6.44 -44.38 30.65
CA ALA A 228 -5.54 -45.44 31.12
C ALA A 228 -4.66 -45.83 29.91
N ARG A 229 -3.48 -46.42 30.18
CA ARG A 229 -2.64 -47.28 29.30
C ARG A 229 -1.60 -46.60 28.40
N GLY A 230 -0.33 -46.96 28.66
CA GLY A 230 0.70 -47.16 27.62
C GLY A 230 1.70 -46.03 27.39
N ARG A 231 2.88 -46.11 28.01
CA ARG A 231 4.14 -45.43 27.60
C ARG A 231 4.72 -46.13 26.33
N PRO A 232 5.71 -45.56 25.59
CA PRO A 232 6.73 -44.59 26.04
C PRO A 232 7.03 -43.38 25.15
N ARG A 233 7.77 -42.48 25.79
CA ARG A 233 8.36 -41.21 25.32
C ARG A 233 9.48 -41.43 24.30
N ILE A 234 9.60 -40.49 23.36
CA ILE A 234 10.86 -40.16 22.67
C ILE A 234 11.26 -38.76 23.12
N HIS A 235 12.47 -38.64 23.66
CA HIS A 235 13.09 -37.37 24.07
C HIS A 235 13.78 -36.74 22.85
N ALA A 236 13.48 -35.47 22.55
CA ALA A 236 14.38 -34.59 21.80
C ALA A 236 14.67 -33.37 22.67
N LYS A 237 15.93 -33.26 23.11
CA LYS A 237 16.49 -32.10 23.82
C LYS A 237 16.97 -31.09 22.77
N TYR A 238 16.59 -29.83 22.89
CA TYR A 238 17.30 -28.71 22.26
C TYR A 238 18.07 -27.96 23.34
N HIS A 239 19.40 -27.91 23.19
CA HIS A 239 20.29 -27.03 23.95
C HIS A 239 20.42 -25.72 23.17
N ILE A 240 20.12 -24.59 23.82
CA ILE A 240 20.52 -23.24 23.39
C ILE A 240 21.70 -22.84 24.28
N VAL A 241 22.82 -22.52 23.63
CA VAL A 241 24.00 -21.90 24.26
C VAL A 241 23.94 -20.41 23.92
N PHE A 242 23.89 -19.57 24.95
CA PHE A 242 24.16 -18.13 24.84
C PHE A 242 25.66 -17.94 25.13
N LEU A 243 26.36 -17.25 24.23
CA LEU A 243 27.65 -16.64 24.54
C LEU A 243 27.50 -15.13 24.34
N LEU A 244 27.97 -14.42 25.37
CA LEU A 244 28.14 -12.98 25.47
C LEU A 244 29.19 -12.48 24.48
#